data_AF-A0A9E1MX43-F1
#
_entry.id   AF-A0A9E1MX43-F1
#
_cell.length_a   1.000
_cell.length_b   1.000
_cell.length_c   1.000
_cell.angle_alpha   90.00
_cell.angle_beta   90.00
_cell.angle_gamma   90.00
#
_symmetry.space_group_name_H-M   'P 1'
#
loop_
_entity.id
_entity.type
_entity.pdbx_description
1 polymer ?
#
loop_
_entity_poly.entity_id
_entity_poly.type
_entity_poly.pdbx_seq_one_letter_code
_entity_poly.pdbx_strand_id
1 'polypeptide(L)'
;MILKVNGLPDRMGGNMVATVGEIHNYPNSRNIIPDGVHFTVDIRSWDDEHALKAWDFLKDDFIAIAEARGCPIEIEETWRVEHSPFAQSLVDRILECAEKLGYSSLKTVSGAGHDASYMNQLMPTAMIFVPSIGGRSHVEVEETTWEDCEAGANVLLHAIVASANEA
;
A
#
# COMPACT_ATOMS: atom_id res chain seq x y z
N MET A 1 -11.07 18.75 5.62
CA MET A 1 -10.26 17.57 6.00
C MET A 1 -10.10 16.62 4.83
N ILE A 2 -11.17 16.04 4.28
CA ILE A 2 -11.08 15.13 3.10
C ILE A 2 -10.26 15.70 1.93
N LEU A 3 -10.49 16.95 1.53
CA LEU A 3 -9.71 17.59 0.47
C LEU A 3 -8.22 17.77 0.82
N LYS A 4 -7.88 17.88 2.11
CA LYS A 4 -6.48 17.93 2.57
C LYS A 4 -5.81 16.58 2.42
N VAL A 5 -6.53 15.49 2.68
CA VAL A 5 -6.06 14.11 2.42
C VAL A 5 -5.82 13.91 0.92
N ASN A 6 -6.82 14.22 0.08
CA ASN A 6 -6.70 14.06 -1.37
C ASN A 6 -5.54 14.86 -1.98
N GLY A 7 -5.30 16.08 -1.50
CA GLY A 7 -4.20 16.91 -1.97
C GLY A 7 -2.85 16.64 -1.29
N LEU A 8 -2.77 15.71 -0.33
CA LEU A 8 -1.54 15.44 0.41
C LEU A 8 -0.42 14.89 -0.49
N PRO A 9 -0.68 13.93 -1.41
CA PRO A 9 0.36 13.41 -2.29
C PRO A 9 0.98 14.50 -3.18
N ASP A 10 0.17 15.39 -3.75
CA ASP A 10 0.67 16.50 -4.59
C ASP A 10 1.53 17.49 -3.81
N ARG A 11 1.23 17.69 -2.52
CA ARG A 11 1.94 18.65 -1.65
C ARG A 11 3.25 18.08 -1.11
N MET A 12 3.24 16.80 -0.75
CA MET A 12 4.40 16.12 -0.19
C MET A 12 5.32 15.58 -1.30
N GLY A 13 4.77 15.29 -2.48
CA GLY A 13 5.48 14.65 -3.58
C GLY A 13 5.97 13.25 -3.21
N GLY A 14 6.90 12.75 -4.03
CA GLY A 14 7.47 11.42 -3.85
C GLY A 14 6.46 10.29 -4.11
N ASN A 15 6.67 9.17 -3.45
CA ASN A 15 5.95 7.91 -3.64
C ASN A 15 4.78 7.75 -2.67
N MET A 16 3.96 8.79 -2.55
CA MET A 16 2.90 8.85 -1.55
C MET A 16 1.54 8.57 -2.15
N VAL A 17 0.72 7.83 -1.42
CA VAL A 17 -0.73 7.81 -1.61
C VAL A 17 -1.41 8.17 -0.29
N ALA A 18 -2.53 8.88 -0.38
CA ALA A 18 -3.34 9.24 0.77
C ALA A 18 -4.82 9.17 0.39
N THR A 19 -5.61 8.44 1.16
CA THR A 19 -7.00 8.09 0.81
C THR A 19 -7.92 8.25 2.00
N VAL A 20 -9.13 8.79 1.75
CA VAL A 20 -10.27 8.61 2.65
C VAL A 20 -11.12 7.49 2.08
N GLY A 21 -11.06 6.31 2.70
CA GLY A 21 -11.73 5.10 2.20
C GLY A 21 -13.16 4.94 2.72
N GLU A 22 -13.48 5.53 3.86
CA GLU A 22 -14.76 5.34 4.56
C GLU A 22 -15.20 6.66 5.19
N ILE A 23 -16.50 6.97 5.08
CA ILE A 23 -17.11 8.17 5.68
C ILE A 23 -18.48 7.80 6.24
N HIS A 24 -18.68 8.07 7.52
CA HIS A 24 -19.96 7.99 8.22
C HIS A 24 -20.38 9.39 8.66
N ASN A 25 -21.46 9.88 8.08
CA ASN A 25 -22.08 11.14 8.45
C ASN A 25 -23.27 10.85 9.36
N TYR A 26 -23.44 11.60 10.45
CA TYR A 26 -24.56 11.46 11.37
C TYR A 26 -25.26 12.82 11.56
N PRO A 27 -26.61 12.89 11.52
CA PRO A 27 -27.58 11.80 11.33
C PRO A 27 -27.80 11.38 9.87
N ASN A 28 -26.96 11.85 8.94
CA ASN A 28 -27.07 11.60 7.50
C ASN A 28 -28.40 12.03 6.84
N SER A 29 -28.99 13.13 7.33
CA SER A 29 -30.19 13.71 6.73
C SER A 29 -29.85 14.96 5.92
N ARG A 30 -30.43 15.06 4.72
CA ARG A 30 -30.22 16.17 3.77
C ARG A 30 -30.55 17.57 4.31
N ASN A 31 -31.36 17.67 5.36
CA ASN A 31 -31.85 18.93 5.93
C ASN A 31 -31.55 19.09 7.43
N ILE A 32 -30.72 18.21 7.99
CA ILE A 32 -30.25 18.33 9.38
C ILE A 32 -28.75 18.57 9.32
N ILE A 33 -28.27 19.60 10.01
CA ILE A 33 -26.84 19.88 10.14
C ILE A 33 -26.21 18.68 10.87
N PRO A 34 -25.18 18.03 10.30
CA PRO A 34 -24.48 16.95 10.99
C PRO A 34 -23.93 17.38 12.35
N ASP A 35 -24.15 16.56 13.36
CA ASP A 35 -23.57 16.69 14.70
C ASP A 35 -22.28 15.86 14.85
N GLY A 36 -22.01 14.93 13.93
CA GLY A 36 -20.76 14.17 13.89
C GLY A 36 -20.46 13.57 12.52
N VAL A 37 -19.16 13.49 12.19
CA VAL A 37 -18.65 12.78 11.01
C VAL A 37 -17.44 11.96 11.43
N HIS A 38 -17.47 10.67 11.14
CA HIS A 38 -16.33 9.76 11.29
C HIS A 38 -15.82 9.40 9.89
N PHE A 39 -14.51 9.38 9.70
CA PHE A 39 -13.91 8.95 8.43
C PHE A 39 -12.52 8.36 8.67
N THR A 40 -12.09 7.46 7.79
CA THR A 40 -10.77 6.83 7.86
C THR A 40 -9.76 7.55 6.98
N VAL A 41 -8.48 7.45 7.32
CA VAL A 41 -7.37 7.94 6.51
C VAL A 41 -6.34 6.83 6.38
N ASP A 42 -5.96 6.53 5.14
CA ASP A 42 -4.87 5.60 4.81
C ASP A 42 -3.77 6.41 4.10
N ILE A 43 -2.54 6.39 4.63
CA ILE A 43 -1.35 7.02 4.04
C ILE A 43 -0.31 5.94 3.83
N ARG A 44 0.29 5.88 2.64
CA ARG A 44 1.37 4.93 2.34
C ARG A 44 2.53 5.62 1.63
N SER A 45 3.73 5.20 1.99
CA SER A 45 5.00 5.53 1.35
C SER A 45 5.96 4.34 1.58
N TRP A 46 6.88 4.09 0.66
CA TRP A 46 8.02 3.19 0.86
C TRP A 46 9.16 3.83 1.69
N ASP A 47 9.02 5.11 2.01
CA ASP A 47 9.88 5.85 2.93
C ASP A 47 9.07 6.18 4.18
N ASP A 48 9.43 5.54 5.30
CA ASP A 48 8.77 5.69 6.59
C ASP A 48 8.86 7.12 7.13
N GLU A 49 10.02 7.78 6.95
CA GLU A 49 10.20 9.16 7.41
C GLU A 49 9.27 10.10 6.62
N HIS A 50 9.11 9.84 5.32
CA HIS A 50 8.18 10.59 4.47
C HIS A 50 6.71 10.36 4.87
N ALA A 51 6.31 9.12 5.18
CA ALA A 51 4.97 8.82 5.68
C ALA A 51 4.66 9.53 7.01
N LEU A 52 5.60 9.47 7.97
CA LEU A 52 5.43 10.09 9.28
C LEU A 52 5.33 11.61 9.17
N LYS A 53 6.20 12.24 8.37
CA LYS A 53 6.11 13.68 8.11
C LYS A 53 4.78 14.08 7.49
N ALA A 54 4.27 13.31 6.54
CA ALA A 54 2.98 13.59 5.91
C ALA A 54 1.82 13.43 6.90
N TRP A 55 1.89 12.43 7.79
CA TRP A 55 0.88 12.26 8.83
C TRP A 55 0.88 13.41 9.84
N ASP A 56 2.05 13.85 10.30
CA ASP A 56 2.17 15.00 11.21
C ASP A 56 1.63 16.28 10.54
N PHE A 57 2.02 16.51 9.29
CA PHE A 57 1.52 17.63 8.50
C PHE A 57 -0.01 17.62 8.34
N LEU A 58 -0.59 16.44 8.11
CA LEU A 58 -2.04 16.29 7.95
C LEU A 58 -2.79 16.49 9.28
N LYS A 59 -2.23 16.00 10.40
CA LYS A 59 -2.78 16.22 11.74
C LYS A 59 -2.85 17.70 12.07
N ASP A 60 -1.82 18.47 11.76
CA ASP A 60 -1.82 19.93 11.95
C ASP A 60 -2.92 20.61 11.11
N ASP A 61 -3.07 20.21 9.85
CA ASP A 61 -4.15 20.70 8.97
C ASP A 61 -5.55 20.36 9.56
N PHE A 62 -5.71 19.19 10.17
CA PHE A 62 -6.98 18.79 10.79
C PHE A 62 -7.28 19.59 12.04
N ILE A 63 -6.31 19.75 12.95
CA ILE A 63 -6.46 20.54 14.17
C ILE A 63 -6.82 21.99 13.83
N ALA A 64 -6.12 22.61 12.88
CA ALA A 64 -6.40 23.97 12.45
C ALA A 64 -7.83 24.13 11.87
N ILE A 65 -8.31 23.15 11.10
CA ILE A 65 -9.68 23.17 10.56
C ILE A 65 -10.71 22.99 11.68
N ALA A 66 -10.46 22.07 12.61
CA ALA A 66 -11.33 21.81 13.76
C ALA A 66 -11.52 23.07 14.61
N GLU A 67 -10.42 23.74 14.98
CA GLU A 67 -10.43 25.00 15.73
C GLU A 67 -11.17 26.12 14.99
N ALA A 68 -10.83 26.34 13.71
CA ALA A 68 -11.46 27.38 12.90
C ALA A 68 -12.97 27.19 12.69
N ARG A 69 -13.47 25.95 12.83
CA ARG A 69 -14.89 25.60 12.66
C ARG A 69 -15.63 25.43 13.98
N GLY A 70 -14.94 25.42 15.12
CA GLY A 70 -15.54 25.11 16.42
C GLY A 70 -16.05 23.66 16.49
N CYS A 71 -15.44 22.76 15.73
CA CYS A 71 -15.79 21.34 15.68
C CYS A 71 -14.65 20.53 16.31
N PRO A 72 -14.80 20.02 17.55
CA PRO A 72 -13.79 19.17 18.15
C PRO A 72 -13.47 17.96 17.26
N ILE A 73 -12.22 17.52 17.29
CA ILE A 73 -11.75 16.33 16.57
C ILE A 73 -11.07 15.37 17.53
N GLU A 74 -11.31 14.09 17.32
CA GLU A 74 -10.55 12.99 17.91
C GLU A 74 -9.82 12.27 16.77
N ILE A 75 -8.54 11.96 16.99
CA ILE A 75 -7.70 11.27 16.02
C ILE A 75 -7.11 10.04 16.71
N GLU A 76 -7.43 8.86 16.19
CA GLU A 76 -6.89 7.59 16.65
C GLU A 76 -6.04 6.95 15.55
N GLU A 77 -4.82 6.54 15.90
CA GLU A 77 -4.00 5.72 15.01
C GLU A 77 -4.29 4.24 15.28
N THR A 78 -5.08 3.62 14.40
CA THR A 78 -5.53 2.24 14.58
C THR A 78 -4.53 1.20 14.06
N TRP A 79 -3.67 1.58 13.12
CA TRP A 79 -2.73 0.68 12.46
C TRP A 79 -1.51 1.40 11.92
N ARG A 80 -0.33 0.82 12.14
CA ARG A 80 0.95 1.25 11.56
C ARG A 80 1.78 0.02 11.20
N VAL A 81 2.42 0.07 10.02
CA VAL A 81 3.38 -0.93 9.55
C VAL A 81 4.61 -0.20 9.03
N GLU A 82 5.79 -0.59 9.51
CA GLU A 82 7.08 -0.04 9.05
C GLU A 82 7.50 -0.64 7.72
N HIS A 83 8.35 0.08 6.97
CA HIS A 83 8.96 -0.41 5.75
C HIS A 83 9.76 -1.68 6.03
N SER A 84 9.39 -2.78 5.38
CA SER A 84 10.02 -4.09 5.55
C SER A 84 10.63 -4.54 4.22
N PRO A 85 11.93 -4.25 3.96
CA PRO A 85 12.58 -4.69 2.74
C PRO A 85 12.70 -6.22 2.74
N PHE A 86 12.35 -6.83 1.61
CA PHE A 86 12.48 -8.27 1.42
C PHE A 86 13.95 -8.70 1.31
N ALA A 87 14.21 -9.98 1.55
CA ALA A 87 15.55 -10.55 1.55
C ALA A 87 16.20 -10.40 0.17
N GLN A 88 17.27 -9.60 0.08
CA GLN A 88 17.90 -9.22 -1.18
C GLN A 88 18.38 -10.44 -1.98
N SER A 89 18.92 -11.46 -1.32
CA SER A 89 19.34 -12.71 -1.96
C SER A 89 18.18 -13.44 -2.66
N LEU A 90 16.99 -13.46 -2.07
CA LEU A 90 15.81 -14.07 -2.67
C LEU A 90 15.26 -13.22 -3.82
N VAL A 91 15.27 -11.89 -3.67
CA VAL A 91 14.88 -10.96 -4.75
C VAL A 91 15.78 -11.15 -5.97
N ASP A 92 17.08 -11.20 -5.79
CA ASP A 92 18.02 -11.39 -6.91
C ASP A 92 17.87 -12.77 -7.53
N ARG A 93 17.67 -13.83 -6.73
CA ARG A 93 17.37 -15.17 -7.23
C ARG A 93 16.10 -15.23 -8.10
N ILE A 94 15.05 -14.54 -7.69
CA ILE A 94 13.80 -14.42 -8.47
C ILE A 94 14.08 -13.76 -9.83
N LEU A 95 14.85 -12.67 -9.83
CA LEU A 95 15.19 -11.95 -11.06
C LEU A 95 16.04 -12.81 -12.01
N GLU A 96 17.04 -13.52 -11.49
CA GLU A 96 17.83 -14.47 -12.28
C GLU A 96 16.97 -15.59 -12.89
N CYS A 97 15.96 -16.08 -12.15
CA CYS A 97 15.04 -17.10 -12.66
C CYS A 97 14.17 -16.55 -13.78
N ALA A 98 13.63 -15.33 -13.62
CA ALA A 98 12.87 -14.66 -14.67
C ALA A 98 13.71 -14.45 -15.94
N GLU A 99 14.95 -14.00 -15.79
CA GLU A 99 15.89 -13.81 -16.91
C GLU A 99 16.19 -15.12 -17.64
N LYS A 100 16.49 -16.21 -16.91
CA LYS A 100 16.76 -17.54 -17.51
C LYS A 100 15.57 -18.11 -18.27
N LEU A 101 14.35 -17.78 -17.86
CA LEU A 101 13.11 -18.19 -18.53
C LEU A 101 12.75 -17.26 -19.71
N GLY A 102 13.49 -16.17 -19.92
CA GLY A 102 13.27 -15.23 -21.00
C GLY A 102 12.15 -14.22 -20.74
N TYR A 103 11.73 -14.04 -19.48
CA TYR A 103 10.72 -13.05 -19.11
C TYR A 103 11.33 -11.69 -18.81
N SER A 104 10.67 -10.62 -19.25
CA SER A 104 11.00 -9.26 -18.81
C SER A 104 10.64 -9.10 -17.33
N SER A 105 11.51 -8.46 -16.55
CA SER A 105 11.28 -8.22 -15.13
C SER A 105 11.88 -6.89 -14.67
N LEU A 106 11.37 -6.36 -13.56
CA LEU A 106 11.88 -5.17 -12.90
C LEU A 106 11.66 -5.27 -11.38
N LYS A 107 12.50 -4.60 -10.58
CA LYS A 107 12.28 -4.47 -9.13
C LYS A 107 11.13 -3.49 -8.89
N THR A 108 10.17 -3.88 -8.06
CA THR A 108 9.03 -3.05 -7.67
C THR A 108 8.79 -3.11 -6.17
N VAL A 109 8.10 -2.11 -5.64
CA VAL A 109 7.63 -2.08 -4.26
C VAL A 109 6.15 -2.42 -4.23
N SER A 110 5.73 -3.29 -3.31
CA SER A 110 4.31 -3.53 -3.09
C SER A 110 3.64 -2.30 -2.49
N GLY A 111 2.60 -1.78 -3.16
CA GLY A 111 1.74 -0.72 -2.62
C GLY A 111 0.65 -1.25 -1.65
N ALA A 112 0.52 -2.58 -1.52
CA ALA A 112 -0.46 -3.25 -0.69
C ALA A 112 0.21 -4.10 0.40
N GLY A 113 -0.51 -4.29 1.51
CA GLY A 113 -0.13 -5.25 2.54
C GLY A 113 -0.40 -6.68 2.07
N HIS A 114 0.54 -7.59 2.35
CA HIS A 114 0.41 -9.02 2.06
C HIS A 114 0.91 -9.82 3.27
N ASP A 115 0.47 -11.08 3.40
CA ASP A 115 0.95 -11.97 4.47
C ASP A 115 2.48 -12.14 4.47
N ALA A 116 3.10 -12.06 3.29
CA ALA A 116 4.54 -12.09 3.12
C ALA A 116 5.26 -10.98 3.93
N SER A 117 4.63 -9.83 4.16
CA SER A 117 5.20 -8.75 4.98
C SER A 117 5.34 -9.16 6.44
N TYR A 118 4.42 -9.97 6.97
CA TYR A 118 4.53 -10.55 8.31
C TYR A 118 5.55 -11.70 8.34
N MET A 119 5.56 -12.55 7.32
CA MET A 119 6.56 -13.63 7.20
C MET A 119 7.99 -13.09 7.13
N ASN A 120 8.20 -11.93 6.51
CA ASN A 120 9.50 -11.27 6.41
C ASN A 120 10.10 -10.87 7.77
N GLN A 121 9.28 -10.80 8.83
CA GLN A 121 9.75 -10.55 10.20
C GLN A 121 10.33 -11.82 10.86
N LEU A 122 10.06 -13.00 10.30
CA LEU A 122 10.40 -14.29 10.88
C LEU A 122 11.46 -15.04 10.08
N MET A 123 11.48 -14.86 8.76
CA MET A 123 12.39 -15.58 7.87
C MET A 123 12.67 -14.81 6.57
N PRO A 124 13.79 -15.09 5.87
CA PRO A 124 14.04 -14.54 4.55
C PRO A 124 12.85 -14.77 3.63
N THR A 125 12.25 -13.68 3.16
CA THR A 125 11.03 -13.69 2.34
C THR A 125 11.23 -12.78 1.13
N ALA A 126 10.57 -13.09 0.02
CA ALA A 126 10.44 -12.21 -1.14
C ALA A 126 9.11 -12.49 -1.85
N MET A 127 8.70 -11.60 -2.75
CA MET A 127 7.46 -11.72 -3.52
C MET A 127 7.74 -11.71 -5.03
N ILE A 128 6.86 -12.36 -5.77
CA ILE A 128 6.82 -12.34 -7.24
C ILE A 128 5.48 -11.73 -7.63
N PHE A 129 5.50 -10.69 -8.46
CA PHE A 129 4.31 -10.08 -9.02
C PHE A 129 4.16 -10.42 -10.50
N VAL A 130 2.91 -10.53 -10.94
CA VAL A 130 2.51 -10.60 -12.34
C VAL A 130 1.57 -9.42 -12.62
N PRO A 131 1.54 -8.89 -13.86
CA PRO A 131 0.71 -7.74 -14.17
C PRO A 131 -0.78 -8.13 -14.20
N SER A 132 -1.64 -7.24 -13.69
CA SER A 132 -3.09 -7.31 -13.91
C SER A 132 -3.52 -6.23 -14.90
N ILE A 133 -4.51 -6.54 -15.73
CA ILE A 133 -4.98 -5.68 -16.82
C ILE A 133 -5.48 -4.34 -16.25
N GLY A 134 -4.83 -3.25 -16.67
CA GLY A 134 -5.13 -1.91 -16.19
C GLY A 134 -4.78 -1.65 -14.72
N GLY A 135 -3.97 -2.52 -14.09
CA GLY A 135 -3.55 -2.37 -12.69
C GLY A 135 -4.71 -2.41 -11.69
N ARG A 136 -5.82 -3.03 -12.08
CA ARG A 136 -7.04 -3.11 -11.25
C ARG A 136 -6.88 -4.17 -10.19
N SER A 137 -7.38 -3.88 -9.00
CA SER A 137 -7.58 -4.89 -7.96
C SER A 137 -8.77 -4.55 -7.07
N HIS A 138 -9.30 -5.52 -6.32
CA HIS A 138 -10.48 -5.38 -5.44
C HIS A 138 -11.75 -4.94 -6.20
N VAL A 139 -11.86 -5.34 -7.46
CA VAL A 139 -13.02 -5.09 -8.33
C VAL A 139 -13.34 -6.34 -9.14
N GLU A 140 -14.61 -6.53 -9.50
CA GLU A 140 -15.07 -7.75 -10.19
C GLU A 140 -14.40 -7.97 -11.57
N VAL A 141 -13.93 -6.89 -12.19
CA VAL A 141 -13.26 -6.89 -13.50
C VAL A 141 -11.73 -7.01 -13.38
N GLU A 142 -11.21 -7.36 -12.21
CA GLU A 142 -9.81 -7.72 -12.02
C GLU A 142 -9.47 -8.94 -12.90
N GLU A 143 -8.42 -8.84 -13.70
CA GLU A 143 -8.03 -9.89 -14.65
C GLU A 143 -6.52 -9.89 -14.84
N THR A 144 -5.92 -11.08 -14.82
CA THR A 144 -4.53 -11.35 -15.19
C THR A 144 -4.57 -12.41 -16.28
N THR A 145 -3.78 -12.26 -17.34
CA THR A 145 -3.78 -13.22 -18.45
C THR A 145 -3.27 -14.58 -17.99
N TRP A 146 -3.66 -15.65 -18.69
CA TRP A 146 -3.15 -16.99 -18.37
C TRP A 146 -1.65 -17.10 -18.62
N GLU A 147 -1.15 -16.40 -19.64
CA GLU A 147 0.27 -16.31 -19.97
C GLU A 147 1.07 -15.64 -18.84
N ASP A 148 0.56 -14.55 -18.27
CA ASP A 148 1.19 -13.89 -17.12
C ASP A 148 1.12 -14.76 -15.86
N CYS A 149 -0.02 -15.41 -15.61
CA CYS A 149 -0.17 -16.37 -14.51
C CYS A 149 0.84 -17.52 -14.61
N GLU A 150 0.99 -18.10 -15.82
CA GLU A 150 1.96 -19.16 -16.09
C GLU A 150 3.39 -18.68 -15.89
N ALA A 151 3.73 -17.49 -16.39
CA ALA A 151 5.06 -16.91 -16.21
C ALA A 151 5.39 -16.74 -14.71
N GLY A 152 4.47 -16.19 -13.91
CA GLY A 152 4.65 -16.05 -12.46
C GLY A 152 4.84 -17.40 -11.76
N ALA A 153 4.03 -18.39 -12.13
CA ALA A 153 4.14 -19.75 -11.58
C ALA A 153 5.46 -20.43 -11.94
N ASN A 154 5.93 -20.27 -13.18
CA ASN A 154 7.22 -20.81 -13.62
C ASN A 154 8.40 -20.16 -12.88
N VAL A 155 8.38 -18.83 -12.71
CA VAL A 155 9.42 -18.13 -11.92
C VAL A 155 9.39 -18.61 -10.47
N LEU A 156 8.21 -18.76 -9.86
CA LEU A 156 8.07 -19.29 -8.50
C LEU A 156 8.64 -20.70 -8.37
N LEU A 157 8.29 -21.61 -9.29
CA LEU A 157 8.81 -22.97 -9.32
C LEU A 157 10.34 -22.98 -9.36
N HIS A 158 10.93 -22.24 -10.29
CA HIS A 158 12.39 -22.20 -10.46
C HIS A 158 13.09 -21.56 -9.26
N ALA A 159 12.52 -20.50 -8.67
CA ALA A 159 13.06 -19.87 -7.47
C ALA A 159 13.04 -20.82 -6.27
N ILE A 160 11.93 -21.52 -6.04
CA ILE A 160 11.80 -22.52 -4.95
C ILE A 160 12.81 -23.65 -5.14
N VAL A 161 12.92 -24.21 -6.34
CA VAL A 161 13.88 -25.29 -6.63
C VAL A 161 15.32 -24.80 -6.42
N ALA A 162 15.64 -23.58 -6.85
CA ALA A 162 16.97 -23.03 -6.68
C ALA A 162 17.30 -22.78 -5.19
N SER A 163 16.34 -22.29 -4.40
CA SER A 163 16.52 -22.10 -2.95
C SER A 163 16.58 -23.42 -2.18
N ALA A 164 15.80 -24.43 -2.56
CA ALA A 164 15.79 -25.74 -1.90
C ALA A 164 17.08 -26.53 -2.11
N ASN A 165 17.86 -26.19 -3.14
CA ASN A 165 19.15 -26.80 -3.45
C ASN A 165 20.34 -25.94 -3.00
N GLU A 166 20.12 -24.87 -2.22
CA GLU A 166 21.20 -24.17 -1.54
C GLU A 166 21.79 -25.07 -0.44
N ALA A 167 23.12 -25.14 -0.38
CA ALA A 167 23.88 -25.93 0.59
C ALA A 167 24.14 -25.16 1.89
#